data_AF-A0A2E2HES5-F1
#
_entry.id   AF-A0A2E2HES5-F1
#
_cell.length_a   1.000
_cell.length_b   1.000
_cell.length_c   1.000
_cell.angle_alpha   90.00
_cell.angle_beta   90.00
_cell.angle_gamma   90.00
#
_symmetry.space_group_name_H-M   'P 1'
#
loop_
_entity.id
_entity.type
_entity.pdbx_description
1 polymer ?
#
loop_
_entity_poly.entity_id
_entity_poly.type
_entity_poly.pdbx_seq_one_letter_code
_entity_poly.pdbx_strand_id
1 'polypeptide(L)'
;MSGEEMAHYLSKKVERDAEREKAGYRKRSLETRKAAQQVKGSGDFRLVSAIDSATFLRHEQERPGCMSDSEYRRDFAKKNPETVIGS
;
A
#
# COMPACT_ATOMS: atom_id res chain seq x y z
N MET A 1 -29.41 23.05 -9.00
CA MET A 1 -28.33 22.49 -8.18
C MET A 1 -27.44 23.64 -7.76
N SER A 2 -27.46 23.95 -6.46
CA SER A 2 -26.61 24.98 -5.86
C SER A 2 -25.13 24.58 -5.92
N GLY A 3 -24.23 25.56 -5.98
CA GLY A 3 -22.78 25.30 -5.94
C GLY A 3 -22.35 24.50 -4.69
N GLU A 4 -23.04 24.67 -3.56
CA GLU A 4 -22.82 23.88 -2.34
C GLU A 4 -23.24 22.41 -2.49
N GLU A 5 -24.37 22.15 -3.17
CA GLU A 5 -24.82 20.78 -3.44
C GLU A 5 -23.86 20.06 -4.39
N MET A 6 -23.31 20.78 -5.37
CA MET A 6 -22.31 20.26 -6.30
C MET A 6 -20.97 19.97 -5.58
N ALA A 7 -20.53 20.87 -4.70
CA ALA A 7 -19.30 20.68 -3.91
C ALA A 7 -19.40 19.46 -2.97
N HIS A 8 -20.53 19.31 -2.28
CA HIS A 8 -20.78 18.18 -1.39
C HIS A 8 -20.95 16.85 -2.16
N TYR A 9 -21.52 16.88 -3.36
CA TYR A 9 -21.57 15.71 -4.23
C TYR A 9 -20.17 15.29 -4.70
N LEU A 10 -19.33 16.25 -5.08
CA LEU A 10 -17.95 16.00 -5.50
C LEU A 10 -17.10 15.46 -4.34
N SER A 11 -17.20 16.02 -3.13
CA SER A 11 -16.44 15.53 -1.97
C SER A 11 -16.79 14.07 -1.66
N LYS A 12 -18.09 13.72 -1.60
CA LYS A 12 -18.53 12.34 -1.38
C LYS A 12 -18.09 11.39 -2.49
N LYS A 13 -18.02 11.85 -3.74
CA LYS A 13 -17.53 11.04 -4.84
C LYS A 13 -16.03 10.76 -4.69
N VAL A 14 -15.23 11.78 -4.37
CA VAL A 14 -13.79 11.64 -4.12
C VAL A 14 -13.52 10.70 -2.95
N GLU A 15 -14.28 10.81 -1.86
CA GLU A 15 -14.16 9.90 -0.71
C GLU A 15 -14.42 8.44 -1.11
N ARG A 16 -15.50 8.17 -1.85
CA ARG A 16 -15.84 6.82 -2.33
C ARG A 16 -14.79 6.25 -3.27
N ASP A 17 -14.26 7.07 -4.16
CA ASP A 17 -13.23 6.63 -5.11
C ASP A 17 -11.91 6.33 -4.36
N ALA A 18 -11.55 7.15 -3.36
CA ALA A 18 -10.42 6.90 -2.48
C ALA A 18 -10.60 5.62 -1.64
N GLU A 19 -11.81 5.35 -1.14
CA GLU A 19 -12.13 4.10 -0.42
C GLU A 19 -11.98 2.87 -1.31
N ARG A 20 -12.48 2.93 -2.57
CA ARG A 20 -12.33 1.84 -3.54
C ARG A 20 -10.88 1.60 -3.90
N GLU A 21 -10.11 2.67 -4.10
CA GLU A 21 -8.69 2.55 -4.39
C GLU A 21 -7.93 1.92 -3.23
N LYS A 22 -8.21 2.34 -1.98
CA LYS A 22 -7.65 1.73 -0.77
C LYS A 22 -8.06 0.26 -0.60
N ALA A 23 -9.31 -0.09 -0.92
CA ALA A 23 -9.77 -1.47 -0.89
C ALA A 23 -9.03 -2.33 -1.93
N GLY A 24 -8.85 -1.81 -3.15
CA GLY A 24 -8.08 -2.46 -4.20
C GLY A 24 -6.61 -2.65 -3.82
N TYR A 25 -6.01 -1.64 -3.20
CA TYR A 25 -4.65 -1.68 -2.67
C TYR A 25 -4.47 -2.80 -1.64
N ARG A 26 -5.37 -2.87 -0.65
CA ARG A 26 -5.32 -3.90 0.39
C ARG A 26 -5.45 -5.31 -0.19
N LYS A 27 -6.35 -5.50 -1.15
CA LYS A 27 -6.53 -6.80 -1.82
C LYS A 27 -5.26 -7.23 -2.55
N ARG A 28 -4.66 -6.36 -3.36
CA ARG A 28 -3.39 -6.65 -4.06
C ARG A 28 -2.26 -6.95 -3.09
N SER A 29 -2.16 -6.20 -2.00
CA SER A 29 -1.15 -6.43 -0.97
C SER A 29 -1.32 -7.80 -0.30
N LEU A 30 -2.56 -8.23 -0.01
CA LEU A 30 -2.84 -9.57 0.52
C LEU A 30 -2.48 -10.69 -0.46
N GLU A 31 -2.79 -10.52 -1.74
CA GLU A 31 -2.43 -11.48 -2.80
C GLU A 31 -0.91 -11.59 -2.94
N THR A 32 -0.22 -10.45 -2.94
CA THR A 32 1.24 -10.36 -2.96
C THR A 32 1.85 -11.04 -1.75
N ARG A 33 1.32 -10.79 -0.55
CA ARG A 33 1.75 -11.46 0.68
C ARG A 33 1.59 -12.97 0.57
N LYS A 34 0.44 -13.45 0.09
CA LYS A 34 0.18 -14.88 -0.07
C LYS A 34 1.16 -15.53 -1.05
N ALA A 35 1.47 -14.86 -2.16
CA ALA A 35 2.48 -15.31 -3.11
C ALA A 35 3.88 -15.34 -2.46
N ALA A 36 4.24 -14.29 -1.72
CA ALA A 36 5.52 -14.18 -1.06
C ALA A 36 5.69 -15.19 0.10
N GLN A 37 4.61 -15.63 0.75
CA GLN A 37 4.64 -16.72 1.74
C GLN A 37 5.05 -18.07 1.14
N GLN A 38 4.81 -18.28 -0.17
CA GLN A 38 5.26 -19.49 -0.87
C GLN A 38 6.75 -19.44 -1.18
N VAL A 39 7.32 -18.23 -1.27
CA VAL A 39 8.76 -18.03 -1.40
C VAL A 39 9.36 -18.26 -0.02
N LYS A 40 9.94 -19.44 0.21
CA LYS A 40 10.78 -19.63 1.40
C LYS A 40 12.07 -18.85 1.21
N GLY A 41 12.44 -18.07 2.22
CA GLY A 41 13.78 -17.47 2.27
C GLY A 41 14.84 -18.57 2.17
N SER A 42 15.93 -18.32 1.46
CA SER A 42 17.03 -19.27 1.30
C SER A 42 18.17 -18.95 2.26
N GLY A 43 18.69 -19.96 2.96
CA GLY A 43 19.79 -19.77 3.91
C GLY A 43 19.38 -18.87 5.08
N ASP A 44 20.23 -17.89 5.39
CA ASP A 44 20.03 -16.95 6.51
C ASP A 44 19.09 -15.77 6.17
N PHE A 45 18.59 -15.69 4.94
CA PHE A 45 17.71 -14.60 4.52
C PHE A 45 16.26 -14.92 4.83
N ARG A 46 15.61 -14.07 5.65
CA ARG A 46 14.17 -14.13 5.93
C ARG A 46 13.43 -13.05 5.15
N LEU A 47 12.33 -13.43 4.51
CA LEU A 47 11.38 -12.47 3.95
C LEU A 47 10.64 -11.75 5.09
N VAL A 48 10.85 -10.44 5.19
CA VAL A 48 10.24 -9.59 6.22
C VAL A 48 8.96 -8.92 5.71
N SER A 49 8.94 -8.48 4.46
CA SER A 49 7.83 -7.75 3.84
C SER A 49 7.74 -8.04 2.34
N ALA A 50 6.54 -8.00 1.77
CA ALA A 50 6.31 -7.93 0.32
C ALA A 50 5.38 -6.78 -0.03
N ILE A 51 5.75 -6.05 -1.07
CA ILE A 51 5.05 -4.87 -1.57
C ILE A 51 4.86 -5.09 -3.07
N ASP A 52 3.65 -4.85 -3.58
CA ASP A 52 3.41 -4.93 -5.03
C ASP A 52 4.15 -3.81 -5.76
N SER A 53 4.54 -4.07 -7.02
CA SER A 53 5.33 -3.13 -7.80
C SER A 53 4.61 -1.80 -8.05
N ALA A 54 3.28 -1.80 -8.22
CA ALA A 54 2.53 -0.56 -8.45
C ALA A 54 2.58 0.35 -7.22
N THR A 55 2.39 -0.23 -6.04
CA THR A 55 2.57 0.47 -4.76
C THR A 55 3.99 0.98 -4.61
N PHE A 56 4.99 0.11 -4.78
CA PHE A 56 6.39 0.50 -4.64
C PHE A 56 6.74 1.69 -5.54
N LEU A 57 6.39 1.62 -6.83
CA LEU A 57 6.68 2.65 -7.81
C LEU A 57 5.94 3.96 -7.53
N ARG A 58 4.68 3.92 -7.08
CA ARG A 58 3.93 5.15 -6.74
C ARG A 58 4.64 5.93 -5.63
N HIS A 59 5.02 5.23 -4.56
CA HIS A 59 5.70 5.87 -3.44
C HIS A 59 7.09 6.40 -3.83
N GLU A 60 7.84 5.67 -4.66
CA GLU A 60 9.11 6.14 -5.21
C GLU A 60 8.95 7.34 -6.17
N GLN A 61 7.85 7.42 -6.92
CA GLN A 61 7.56 8.58 -7.78
C GLN A 61 7.18 9.84 -6.96
N GLU A 62 6.37 9.68 -5.92
CA GLU A 62 5.96 10.78 -5.04
C GLU A 62 7.12 11.26 -4.16
N ARG A 63 7.92 10.34 -3.66
CA ARG A 63 9.08 10.62 -2.80
C ARG A 63 10.24 9.69 -3.17
N PRO A 64 11.14 10.12 -4.07
CA PRO A 64 12.28 9.31 -4.49
C PRO A 64 13.14 8.86 -3.31
N GLY A 65 13.48 7.57 -3.28
CA GLY A 65 14.29 6.92 -2.26
C GLY A 65 13.55 6.55 -0.98
N CYS A 66 12.25 6.85 -0.85
CA CYS A 66 11.52 6.60 0.40
C CYS A 66 11.44 5.11 0.79
N MET A 67 11.38 4.19 -0.17
CA MET A 67 11.35 2.75 0.14
C MET A 67 12.74 2.19 0.49
N SER A 68 13.79 2.94 0.20
CA SER A 68 15.16 2.65 0.64
C SER A 68 15.45 3.21 2.04
N ASP A 69 14.68 4.20 2.49
CA ASP A 69 14.76 4.77 3.83
C ASP A 69 14.13 3.82 4.88
N SER A 70 14.92 3.48 5.91
CA SER A 70 14.52 2.49 6.92
C SER A 70 13.42 2.98 7.86
N GLU A 71 13.32 4.29 8.13
CA GLU A 71 12.29 4.86 8.98
C GLU A 71 10.96 4.91 8.23
N TYR A 72 11.00 5.40 7.00
CA TYR A 72 9.84 5.43 6.10
C TYR A 72 9.28 4.03 5.88
N ARG A 73 10.15 3.06 5.57
CA ARG A 73 9.73 1.67 5.35
C ARG A 73 9.11 1.05 6.61
N ARG A 74 9.61 1.39 7.79
CA ARG A 74 9.04 0.94 9.07
C ARG A 74 7.65 1.55 9.31
N ASP A 75 7.49 2.84 9.08
CA ASP A 75 6.20 3.51 9.26
C ASP A 75 5.18 3.11 8.20
N PHE A 76 5.63 2.86 6.98
CA PHE A 76 4.83 2.26 5.93
C PHE A 76 4.32 0.88 6.35
N ALA A 77 5.18 0.01 6.89
CA ALA A 77 4.79 -1.31 7.38
C ALA A 77 3.80 -1.25 8.55
N LYS A 78 3.95 -0.28 9.47
CA LYS A 78 2.98 -0.04 10.56
C LYS A 78 1.60 0.35 10.04
N LYS A 79 1.54 1.20 9.01
CA LYS A 79 0.28 1.66 8.40
C LYS A 79 -0.34 0.61 7.47
N ASN A 80 0.46 -0.28 6.92
CA ASN A 80 0.06 -1.32 5.96
C ASN A 80 0.51 -2.71 6.46
N PRO A 81 -0.05 -3.22 7.57
CA PRO A 81 0.37 -4.48 8.18
C PRO A 81 0.21 -5.70 7.25
N GLU A 82 -0.64 -5.61 6.23
CA GLU A 82 -0.82 -6.63 5.20
C GLU A 82 0.41 -6.84 4.31
N THR A 83 1.35 -5.91 4.30
CA THR A 83 2.61 -6.02 3.56
C THR A 83 3.70 -6.76 4.34
N VAL A 84 3.50 -7.01 5.63
CA VAL A 84 4.45 -7.69 6.51
C VAL A 84 4.25 -9.22 6.42
N ILE A 85 5.34 -9.96 6.24
CA ILE A 85 5.35 -11.42 6.12
C ILE A 85 5.82 -12.06 7.43
N GLY A 86 6.92 -11.54 8.00
CA GLY A 86 7.54 -12.07 9.20
C GLY A 86 7.43 -11.09 10.36
N SER A 87 6.48 -11.36 11.26
CA SER A 87 6.57 -10.95 12.66
C SER A 87 7.40 -11.95 13.47
#